data_AF-A0A2R6WGB0-F1
#
_entry.id   AF-A0A2R6WGB0-F1
#
_cell.length_a   1.000
_cell.length_b   1.000
_cell.length_c   1.000
_cell.angle_alpha   90.00
_cell.angle_beta   90.00
_cell.angle_gamma   90.00
#
_symmetry.space_group_name_H-M   'P 1'
#
loop_
_entity.id
_entity.type
_entity.pdbx_description
1 polymer ?
#
loop_
_entity_poly.entity_id
_entity_poly.type
_entity_poly.pdbx_seq_one_letter_code
_entity_poly.pdbx_strand_id
1 'polypeptide(L)'
;KKHFQDFSAHPKLKDAFTSSLFDYFPRFKKMQKCFEGIMTHNIPDCLVIINPNQNSMAILEANQLQIPIVALVDSNIPTITD
;
A
#
# COMPACT_ATOMS: atom_id res chain seq x y z
N LYS A 1 6.47 -16.79 25.04
CA LYS A 1 7.73 -16.67 24.26
C LYS A 1 7.56 -17.46 22.97
N LYS A 2 7.33 -16.78 21.84
CA LYS A 2 7.20 -17.46 20.54
C LYS A 2 8.58 -17.98 20.13
N HIS A 3 8.66 -19.26 19.81
CA HIS A 3 9.87 -19.96 19.41
C HIS A 3 10.32 -19.42 18.06
N PHE A 4 11.34 -18.56 18.05
CA PHE A 4 12.06 -18.25 16.82
C PHE A 4 12.90 -19.50 16.52
N GLN A 5 12.54 -20.24 15.47
CA GLN A 5 13.32 -21.39 15.03
C GLN A 5 14.55 -20.86 14.29
N ASP A 6 15.73 -21.35 14.65
CA ASP A 6 16.99 -20.98 14.00
C ASP A 6 16.98 -21.49 12.55
N PHE A 7 16.82 -20.56 11.61
CA PHE A 7 16.80 -20.81 10.16
C PHE A 7 18.16 -21.21 9.57
N SER A 8 19.20 -21.38 10.41
CA SER A 8 20.58 -21.69 9.99
C SER A 8 20.77 -23.12 9.49
N ALA A 9 19.80 -24.02 9.71
CA ALA A 9 19.94 -25.44 9.38
C ALA A 9 19.51 -25.83 7.95
N HIS A 10 19.02 -24.89 7.12
CA HIS A 10 18.56 -25.22 5.76
C HIS A 10 19.62 -24.92 4.69
N PRO A 11 20.26 -25.95 4.10
CA PRO A 11 21.34 -25.78 3.12
C PRO A 11 20.91 -25.21 1.76
N LYS A 12 19.60 -24.95 1.54
CA LYS A 12 19.07 -24.26 0.35
C LYS A 12 19.04 -22.72 0.48
N LEU A 13 19.41 -22.17 1.64
CA LEU A 13 19.32 -20.73 1.92
C LEU A 13 20.54 -19.94 1.39
N LYS A 14 21.63 -20.63 1.05
CA LYS A 14 22.88 -20.05 0.57
C LYS A 14 22.83 -19.45 -0.83
N ASP A 15 21.88 -19.87 -1.66
CA ASP A 15 21.70 -19.30 -3.01
C ASP A 15 20.75 -18.08 -3.00
N ALA A 16 20.18 -17.75 -1.82
CA ALA A 16 19.15 -16.73 -1.64
C ALA A 16 19.69 -15.39 -1.11
N PHE A 17 20.99 -15.17 -1.03
CA PHE A 17 21.56 -13.90 -0.54
C PHE A 17 21.37 -12.71 -1.50
N THR A 18 20.78 -12.91 -2.68
CA THR A 18 20.36 -11.83 -3.59
C THR A 18 18.86 -11.49 -3.52
N SER A 19 18.03 -12.32 -2.87
CA SER A 19 16.62 -12.02 -2.58
C SER A 19 16.44 -11.86 -1.08
N SER A 20 15.81 -10.78 -0.62
CA SER A 20 15.67 -10.53 0.81
C SER A 20 15.02 -11.75 1.50
N LEU A 21 15.57 -12.19 2.64
CA LEU A 21 15.08 -13.34 3.44
C LEU A 21 13.55 -13.29 3.67
N PHE A 22 12.97 -12.09 3.59
CA PHE A 22 11.57 -11.81 3.81
C PHE A 22 10.64 -12.11 2.62
N ASP A 23 11.19 -12.30 1.41
CA ASP A 23 10.43 -12.72 0.22
C ASP A 23 9.82 -14.12 0.37
N TYR A 24 10.37 -14.93 1.30
CA TYR A 24 9.88 -16.26 1.63
C TYR A 24 8.54 -16.23 2.39
N PHE A 25 8.21 -15.14 3.08
CA PHE A 25 6.98 -15.03 3.86
C PHE A 25 5.88 -14.35 3.03
N PRO A 26 4.84 -15.07 2.54
CA PRO A 26 3.84 -14.49 1.64
C PRO A 26 3.09 -13.29 2.24
N ARG A 27 2.88 -13.33 3.56
CA ARG A 27 2.24 -12.24 4.31
C ARG A 27 3.10 -10.97 4.34
N PHE A 28 4.42 -11.12 4.51
CA PHE A 28 5.34 -9.99 4.49
C PHE A 28 5.42 -9.38 3.09
N LYS A 29 5.53 -10.21 2.06
CA LYS A 29 5.53 -9.76 0.66
C LYS A 29 4.26 -9.00 0.28
N LYS A 30 3.09 -9.48 0.72
CA LYS A 30 1.82 -8.76 0.50
C LYS A 30 1.82 -7.41 1.21
N MET A 31 2.25 -7.36 2.47
CA MET A 31 2.35 -6.13 3.23
C MET A 31 3.27 -5.13 2.53
N GLN A 32 4.48 -5.55 2.15
CA GLN A 32 5.45 -4.69 1.47
C GLN A 32 4.86 -4.10 0.19
N LYS A 33 4.21 -4.91 -0.66
CA LYS A 33 3.55 -4.43 -1.89
C LYS A 33 2.43 -3.43 -1.63
N CYS A 34 1.64 -3.61 -0.58
CA CYS A 34 0.55 -2.69 -0.26
C CYS A 34 1.04 -1.32 0.22
N PHE A 35 2.24 -1.25 0.79
CA PHE A 35 2.78 -0.03 1.40
C PHE A 35 4.02 0.51 0.70
N GLU A 36 4.44 -0.07 -0.43
CA GLU A 36 5.68 0.31 -1.14
C GLU A 36 5.68 1.77 -1.63
N GLY A 37 4.50 2.34 -1.90
CA GLY A 37 4.34 3.73 -2.32
C GLY A 37 4.26 4.74 -1.17
N ILE A 38 4.21 4.29 0.10
CA ILE A 38 4.12 5.19 1.26
C ILE A 38 5.54 5.47 1.77
N MET A 39 6.07 6.65 1.43
CA MET A 39 7.43 7.05 1.80
C MET A 39 7.54 7.64 3.22
N THR A 40 6.42 8.11 3.81
CA THR A 40 6.40 8.81 5.10
C THR A 40 5.22 8.38 5.96
N HIS A 41 5.31 8.64 7.27
CA HIS A 41 4.21 8.41 8.22
C HIS A 41 3.30 9.63 8.39
N ASN A 42 3.57 10.72 7.66
CA ASN A 42 2.80 11.94 7.77
C ASN A 42 1.54 11.87 6.91
N ILE A 43 0.52 12.63 7.31
CA ILE A 43 -0.68 12.84 6.51
C ILE A 43 -0.30 13.69 5.28
N PRO A 44 -0.74 13.34 4.07
CA PRO A 44 -0.43 14.12 2.87
C PRO A 44 -1.22 15.44 2.82
N ASP A 45 -0.61 16.48 2.25
CA ASP A 45 -1.27 17.79 2.06
C ASP A 45 -2.27 17.80 0.90
N CYS A 46 -2.26 16.79 0.04
CA CYS A 46 -3.17 16.64 -1.09
C CYS A 46 -3.25 15.17 -1.54
N LEU A 47 -4.44 14.72 -1.94
CA LEU A 47 -4.68 13.41 -2.53
C LEU A 47 -4.90 13.54 -4.04
N VAL A 48 -4.05 12.90 -4.84
CA VAL A 48 -4.27 12.73 -6.28
C VAL A 48 -4.86 11.35 -6.52
N ILE A 49 -6.04 11.29 -7.14
CA ILE A 49 -6.78 10.05 -7.34
C ILE A 49 -7.07 9.79 -8.81
N ILE A 50 -6.83 8.56 -9.26
CA ILE A 50 -7.15 8.08 -10.60
C ILE A 50 -8.39 7.19 -10.48
N ASN A 51 -9.35 7.37 -11.38
CA ASN A 51 -10.61 6.62 -11.37
C ASN A 51 -11.31 6.66 -9.98
N PRO A 52 -11.83 7.83 -9.58
CA PRO A 52 -12.43 8.03 -8.26
C PRO A 52 -13.62 7.10 -7.98
N ASN A 53 -14.33 6.63 -9.01
CA ASN A 53 -15.43 5.67 -8.85
C ASN A 53 -14.95 4.35 -8.22
N GLN A 54 -13.80 3.84 -8.65
CA GLN A 54 -13.22 2.60 -8.10
C GLN A 54 -12.53 2.83 -6.75
N ASN A 55 -12.15 4.08 -6.45
CA ASN A 55 -11.38 4.44 -5.28
C ASN A 55 -12.16 5.37 -4.33
N SER A 56 -13.48 5.23 -4.28
CA SER A 56 -14.38 6.11 -3.52
C SER A 56 -14.08 6.17 -2.02
N MET A 57 -13.53 5.10 -1.46
CA MET A 57 -13.08 5.07 -0.05
C MET A 57 -11.99 6.09 0.24
N ALA A 58 -11.01 6.25 -0.67
CA ALA A 58 -9.95 7.23 -0.49
C ALA A 58 -10.49 8.67 -0.50
N ILE A 59 -11.57 8.91 -1.26
CA ILE A 59 -12.28 10.19 -1.27
C ILE A 59 -12.97 10.45 0.06
N LEU A 60 -13.68 9.44 0.60
CA LEU A 60 -14.35 9.56 1.90
C LEU A 60 -13.36 9.83 3.04
N GLU A 61 -12.23 9.12 3.06
CA GLU A 61 -11.17 9.30 4.05
C GLU A 61 -10.52 10.69 3.94
N ALA A 62 -10.19 11.14 2.72
CA ALA A 62 -9.63 12.47 2.48
C ALA A 62 -10.62 13.58 2.88
N ASN A 63 -11.91 13.42 2.57
CA ASN A 63 -12.95 14.36 2.98
C ASN A 63 -13.07 14.47 4.51
N GLN A 64 -12.98 13.33 5.23
CA GLN A 64 -13.00 13.32 6.70
C GLN A 64 -11.80 14.06 7.30
N LEU A 65 -10.64 13.93 6.66
CA LEU A 65 -9.39 14.58 7.09
C LEU A 65 -9.22 16.00 6.51
N GLN A 66 -10.19 16.50 5.74
CA GLN A 66 -10.14 17.77 5.03
C GLN A 66 -8.92 17.93 4.11
N ILE A 67 -8.46 16.82 3.52
CA ILE A 67 -7.36 16.80 2.57
C ILE A 67 -7.90 17.18 1.18
N PRO A 68 -7.34 18.20 0.51
CA PRO A 68 -7.71 18.57 -0.86
C PRO A 68 -7.53 17.41 -1.84
N ILE A 69 -8.53 17.19 -2.71
CA ILE A 69 -8.55 16.09 -3.68
C ILE A 69 -8.43 16.62 -5.11
N VAL A 70 -7.50 16.07 -5.87
CA VAL A 70 -7.38 16.27 -7.32
C VAL A 70 -7.65 14.93 -8.01
N ALA A 71 -8.68 14.87 -8.85
CA ALA A 71 -9.12 13.62 -9.46
C ALA A 71 -9.05 13.64 -10.98
N LEU A 72 -8.56 12.56 -11.58
CA LEU A 72 -8.76 12.29 -13.00
C LEU A 72 -10.11 11.59 -13.19
N VAL A 73 -11.04 12.28 -13.87
CA VAL A 73 -12.42 11.86 -14.01
C VAL A 73 -12.74 11.43 -15.46
N ASP A 74 -13.38 10.26 -15.61
CA ASP A 74 -14.04 9.82 -16.83
C ASP A 74 -15.48 10.35 -16.94
N SER A 75 -16.05 10.29 -18.15
CA SER A 75 -17.43 10.75 -18.43
C SER A 75 -18.53 9.95 -17.71
N ASN A 76 -18.21 8.81 -17.12
CA ASN A 76 -19.15 7.97 -16.36
C ASN A 76 -19.22 8.34 -14.87
N ILE A 77 -18.46 9.34 -14.44
CA ILE A 77 -18.53 9.84 -13.06
C ILE A 77 -19.72 10.78 -12.96
N PRO A 78 -20.67 10.52 -12.06
CA PRO A 78 -21.70 11.48 -11.76
C PRO A 78 -20.99 12.74 -11.25
N THR A 79 -21.08 13.83 -12.01
CA THR A 79 -20.64 15.13 -11.53
C THR A 79 -21.43 15.39 -10.26
N ILE A 80 -20.74 15.50 -9.13
CA ILE A 80 -21.33 16.02 -7.90
C ILE A 80 -21.52 17.51 -8.18
N THR A 81 -22.58 17.85 -8.92
CA THR A 81 -23.09 19.20 -9.05
C THR A 81 -23.90 19.49 -7.79
N ASP A 82 -23.57 20.62 -7.19
CA ASP A 82 -24.05 21.20 -5.94
C ASP A 82 -25.55 21.02 -5.63
#